data_AF-A0A9X1DBB8-F1
#
_entry.id   AF-A0A9X1DBB8-F1
#
_cell.length_a   1.000
_cell.length_b   1.000
_cell.length_c   1.000
_cell.angle_alpha   90.00
_cell.angle_beta   90.00
_cell.angle_gamma   90.00
#
_symmetry.space_group_name_H-M   'P 1'
#
loop_
_entity.id
_entity.type
_entity.pdbx_description
1 polymer ?
#
loop_
_entity_poly.entity_id
_entity_poly.type
_entity_poly.pdbx_seq_one_letter_code
_entity_poly.pdbx_strand_id
1 'polypeptide(L)' 'MNLVLVAPETIARMHRHIGGRTDEALNSCFGISYNTWRKLAAGQPVRASVASRLIVRLSMLESNAKHPAND' A
#
# COMPACT_ATOMS: atom_id res chain seq x y z
N MET A 1 -2.95 20.89 -6.39
CA MET A 1 -2.44 19.65 -5.75
C MET A 1 -3.60 18.65 -5.75
N ASN A 2 -3.57 17.61 -6.58
CA ASN A 2 -4.73 16.71 -6.74
C ASN A 2 -4.74 15.62 -5.66
N LEU A 3 -5.83 15.52 -4.90
CA LEU A 3 -6.02 14.56 -3.82
C LEU A 3 -7.08 13.54 -4.22
N VAL A 4 -6.85 12.28 -3.90
CA VAL A 4 -7.76 11.16 -4.23
C VAL A 4 -7.98 10.26 -3.03
N LEU A 5 -9.17 9.70 -2.94
CA LEU A 5 -9.48 8.64 -1.99
C LEU A 5 -9.01 7.30 -2.56
N VAL A 6 -8.40 6.49 -1.71
CA VAL A 6 -8.08 5.10 -2.04
C VAL A 6 -9.24 4.24 -1.57
N ALA A 7 -9.70 3.32 -2.43
CA ALA A 7 -10.83 2.47 -2.11
C ALA A 7 -10.53 1.60 -0.87
N PRO A 8 -11.52 1.40 0.04
CA PRO A 8 -11.35 0.57 1.23
C PRO A 8 -10.84 -0.85 0.92
N GLU A 9 -11.29 -1.44 -0.19
CA GLU A 9 -10.83 -2.76 -0.64
C GLU A 9 -9.32 -2.78 -0.97
N THR A 10 -8.81 -1.72 -1.59
CA THR A 10 -7.37 -1.58 -1.86
C THR A 10 -6.58 -1.48 -0.55
N ILE A 11 -7.10 -0.73 0.43
CA ILE A 11 -6.46 -0.60 1.75
C ILE A 11 -6.47 -1.96 2.47
N ALA A 12 -7.56 -2.73 2.39
CA ALA A 12 -7.65 -4.06 2.97
C ALA A 12 -6.64 -5.03 2.32
N ARG A 13 -6.47 -4.99 0.99
CA ARG A 13 -5.44 -5.75 0.28
C ARG A 13 -4.03 -5.35 0.73
N MET A 14 -3.74 -4.06 0.80
CA MET A 14 -2.46 -3.58 1.35
C MET A 14 -2.22 -4.13 2.76
N HIS A 15 -3.26 -4.15 3.61
CA HIS A 15 -3.16 -4.65 4.98
C HIS A 15 -2.75 -6.12 5.08
N ARG A 16 -3.06 -6.95 4.07
CA ARG A 16 -2.64 -8.36 4.03
C ARG A 16 -1.15 -8.54 3.76
N HIS A 17 -0.50 -7.54 3.17
CA HIS A 17 0.93 -7.60 2.83
C HIS A 17 1.84 -6.97 3.90
N ILE A 18 1.29 -6.24 4.87
CA ILE A 18 2.07 -5.57 5.91
C ILE A 18 2.19 -6.50 7.11
N GLY A 19 3.37 -7.08 7.33
CA GLY A 19 3.65 -7.92 8.51
C GLY A 19 3.74 -7.15 9.83
N GLY A 20 3.91 -5.82 9.80
CA GLY A 20 3.94 -4.95 10.98
C GLY A 20 3.69 -3.49 10.61
N ARG A 21 2.96 -2.75 11.45
CA ARG A 21 2.59 -1.34 11.17
C ARG A 21 3.71 -0.35 11.56
N THR A 22 4.97 -0.73 11.40
CA THR A 22 6.11 0.16 11.65
C THR A 22 6.47 0.96 10.39
N ASP A 23 7.20 2.06 10.56
CA ASP A 23 7.65 2.89 9.44
C ASP A 23 8.50 2.07 8.47
N GLU A 24 9.38 1.20 8.99
CA GLU A 24 10.30 0.38 8.20
C GLU A 24 9.56 -0.63 7.33
N ALA A 25 8.57 -1.33 7.90
CA ALA A 25 7.79 -2.32 7.18
C ALA A 25 6.92 -1.65 6.10
N LEU A 26 6.29 -0.53 6.41
CA LEU A 26 5.50 0.24 5.44
C LEU A 26 6.37 0.84 4.33
N ASN A 27 7.56 1.32 4.67
CA ASN A 27 8.50 1.86 3.71
C ASN A 27 9.02 0.74 2.78
N SER A 28 9.37 -0.42 3.34
CA SER A 28 9.84 -1.58 2.58
C SER A 28 8.78 -2.09 1.60
N CYS A 29 7.53 -2.27 2.05
CA CYS A 29 6.46 -2.78 1.19
C CYS A 29 5.94 -1.74 0.17
N PHE A 30 5.75 -0.49 0.61
CA PHE A 30 4.97 0.51 -0.15
C PHE A 30 5.71 1.83 -0.40
N GLY A 31 6.84 2.06 0.26
CA GLY A 31 7.59 3.31 0.17
C GLY A 31 6.84 4.50 0.79
N ILE A 32 6.06 4.26 1.84
CA ILE A 32 5.32 5.29 2.58
C ILE A 32 5.67 5.22 4.07
N SER A 33 5.50 6.34 4.77
CA SER A 33 5.56 6.38 6.24
C SER A 33 4.24 5.97 6.87
N TYR A 34 4.29 5.65 8.16
CA TYR A 34 3.17 5.36 9.04
C TYR A 34 2.14 6.49 9.08
N ASN A 35 2.57 7.75 9.03
CA ASN A 35 1.65 8.87 8.95
C ASN A 35 0.78 8.82 7.67
N THR A 36 1.38 8.45 6.53
CA THR A 36 0.62 8.28 5.29
C THR A 36 -0.31 7.07 5.39
N TRP A 37 0.16 5.98 5.98
CA TRP A 37 -0.66 4.80 6.24
C TRP A 37 -1.87 5.09 7.14
N ARG A 38 -1.69 5.83 8.24
CA ARG A 38 -2.79 6.23 9.12
C ARG A 38 -3.85 7.05 8.39
N LYS A 39 -3.44 7.97 7.50
CA LYS A 39 -4.38 8.75 6.68
C LYS A 39 -5.19 7.84 5.78
N LEU A 40 -4.54 6.91 5.08
CA LEU A 40 -5.22 5.93 4.23
C LEU A 40 -6.20 5.06 5.02
N ALA A 41 -5.76 4.49 6.15
CA ALA A 41 -6.60 3.66 7.01
C ALA A 41 -7.80 4.42 7.60
N ALA A 42 -7.68 5.73 7.81
CA ALA A 42 -8.76 6.61 8.24
C ALA A 42 -9.65 7.11 7.10
N GLY A 43 -9.45 6.64 5.86
CA GLY A 43 -10.22 7.08 4.69
C GLY A 43 -9.93 8.52 4.26
N GLN A 44 -8.77 9.08 4.65
CA GLN A 44 -8.38 10.42 4.26
C GLN A 44 -7.74 10.44 2.87
N PRO A 45 -7.96 11.51 2.08
CA PRO A 45 -7.44 11.59 0.74
C PRO A 45 -5.93 11.86 0.75
N VAL A 46 -5.22 11.25 -0.21
CA VAL A 46 -3.77 11.39 -0.41
C VAL A 46 -3.48 11.98 -1.78
N ARG A 47 -2.23 12.42 -2.02
CA ARG A 47 -1.84 12.94 -3.34
C ARG A 47 -2.01 11.84 -4.39
N ALA A 48 -2.53 12.19 -5.57
CA ALA A 48 -2.74 11.24 -6.67
C ALA A 48 -1.46 10.44 -7.00
N SER A 49 -0.29 11.09 -7.01
CA SER A 49 1.01 10.42 -7.24
C SER A 49 1.41 9.42 -6.14
N VAL A 50 0.90 9.57 -4.92
CA VAL A 50 1.08 8.57 -3.86
C VAL A 50 0.17 7.39 -4.14
N ALA A 51 -1.13 7.62 -4.40
CA ALA A 51 -2.09 6.57 -4.71
C ALA A 51 -1.64 5.70 -5.92
N SER A 52 -1.21 6.34 -7.01
CA SER A 52 -0.71 5.60 -8.20
C SER A 52 0.48 4.70 -7.86
N ARG A 53 1.45 5.18 -7.05
CA ARG A 53 2.61 4.38 -6.63
C ARG A 53 2.20 3.20 -5.75
N LEU A 54 1.21 3.38 -4.87
CA LEU A 54 0.70 2.31 -4.01
C LEU A 54 0.04 1.20 -4.82
N ILE A 55 -0.79 1.57 -5.81
CA ILE A 55 -1.46 0.60 -6.69
C ILE A 55 -0.43 -0.23 -7.46
N VAL A 56 0.59 0.42 -8.06
CA VAL A 56 1.65 -0.27 -8.79
C VAL A 56 2.40 -1.26 -7.89
N ARG A 57 2.79 -0.84 -6.68
CA ARG A 57 3.50 -1.71 -5.73
C ARG A 57 2.64 -2.87 -5.25
N LEU A 58 1.37 -2.64 -4.95
CA LEU A 58 0.45 -3.70 -4.55
C LEU A 58 0.32 -4.75 -5.65
N SER A 59 0.17 -4.33 -6.91
CA SER A 59 0.12 -5.26 -8.05
C SER A 59 1.41 -6.07 -8.20
N MET A 60 2.59 -5.47 -7.95
CA MET A 60 3.87 -6.18 -7.95
C MET A 60 3.96 -7.22 -6.83
N LEU A 61 3.55 -6.86 -5.61
CA LEU A 61 3.54 -7.77 -4.46
C LEU A 61 2.60 -8.97 -4.69
N GLU A 62 1.43 -8.74 -5.25
CA GLU A 62 0.47 -9.80 -5.56
C GLU A 62 0.93 -10.69 -6.73
N SER A 63 1.59 -10.09 -7.73
CA SER A 63 2.18 -10.86 -8.84
C SER A 63 3.32 -11.76 -8.35
N ASN A 64 4.14 -11.26 -7.42
CA ASN A 64 5.21 -12.04 -6.80
C ASN A 64 4.67 -13.13 -5.87
N ALA A 65 3.60 -12.85 -5.12
CA ALA A 65 2.94 -13.84 -4.25
C ALA A 65 2.28 -14.98 -5.05
N LYS A 66 1.95 -14.76 -6.32
CA LYS A 66 1.32 -15.74 -7.21
C LYS A 66 2.31 -16.68 -7.91
N HIS A 67 3.62 -16.43 -7.80
CA HIS A 67 4.66 -17.40 -8.13
C HIS A 67 5.10 -18.09 -6.83
N PRO A 68 4.53 -19.25 -6.45
CA PRO A 68 5.31 -20.16 -5.63
C PRO A 68 6.54 -20.51 -6.47
N ALA A 69 7.72 -20.30 -5.89
CA ALA A 69 8.94 -20.91 -6.41
C ALA A 69 8.62 -22.39 -6.64
N ASN A 70 8.50 -22.78 -7.91
CA ASN A 70 8.49 -24.18 -8.28
C ASN A 70 9.96 -24.58 -8.21
N ASP A 71 10.23 -25.49 -7.27
CA ASP A 71 11.48 -26.25 -7.11
C ASP A 71 12.10 -26.65 -8.47
#